data_AF-A0A9P6NMH7-F1
#
_entry.id   AF-A0A9P6NMH7-F1
#
_cell.length_a   1.000
_cell.length_b   1.000
_cell.length_c   1.000
_cell.angle_alpha   90.00
_cell.angle_beta   90.00
_cell.angle_gamma   90.00
#
_symmetry.space_group_name_H-M   'P 1'
#
loop_
_entity.id
_entity.type
_entity.pdbx_description
1 polymer ?
#
loop_
_entity_poly.entity_id
_entity_poly.type
_entity_poly.pdbx_seq_one_letter_code
_entity_poly.pdbx_strand_id
1 'polypeptide(L)' 'PILGPNHIWWVGQSKCLEIFGLTLYAITVTWSRCILGLFVHLSDLNSRQIGLLYLQTIKKRKEKIGGIPI' A
#
# COMPACT_ATOMS: atom_id res chain seq x y z
N PRO A 1 -22.65 -3.43 -7.20
CA PRO A 1 -21.24 -3.61 -7.62
C PRO A 1 -20.71 -4.97 -7.16
N ILE A 2 -20.44 -5.88 -8.10
CA ILE A 2 -19.83 -7.17 -7.77
C ILE A 2 -18.44 -6.85 -7.19
N LEU A 3 -18.21 -7.19 -5.92
CA LEU A 3 -16.90 -7.07 -5.30
C LEU A 3 -15.95 -8.01 -6.05
N GLY A 4 -15.21 -7.47 -7.01
CA GLY A 4 -14.07 -8.17 -7.56
C GLY A 4 -13.04 -8.46 -6.46
N PRO A 5 -12.09 -9.38 -6.68
CA PRO A 5 -11.02 -9.74 -5.74
C PRO A 5 -10.03 -8.59 -5.45
N ASN A 6 -10.35 -7.36 -5.86
CA ASN A 6 -9.59 -6.14 -5.64
C ASN A 6 -9.67 -5.60 -4.21
N HIS A 7 -10.41 -6.27 -3.31
CA HIS A 7 -10.43 -6.00 -1.88
C HIS A 7 -9.30 -6.74 -1.13
N ILE A 8 -8.67 -7.74 -1.75
CA ILE A 8 -7.53 -8.48 -1.19
C ILE A 8 -6.25 -7.72 -1.52
N TRP A 9 -5.60 -7.18 -0.51
CA TRP A 9 -4.39 -6.38 -0.65
C TRP A 9 -3.20 -7.05 0.00
N TRP A 10 -2.02 -6.71 -0.49
CA TRP A 10 -0.75 -7.12 0.09
C TRP A 10 0.14 -5.90 0.29
N VAL A 11 0.93 -5.92 1.36
CA VAL A 11 1.99 -4.93 1.59
C VAL A 11 3.32 -5.63 1.51
N GLY A 12 4.12 -5.25 0.52
CA GLY A 12 5.47 -5.74 0.32
C GLY A 12 6.51 -4.73 0.78
N GLN A 13 7.58 -5.24 1.38
CA GLN A 13 8.79 -4.47 1.67
C GLN A 13 9.89 -4.84 0.67
N SER A 14 10.61 -3.82 0.19
CA SER A 14 11.80 -3.99 -0.65
C SER A 14 12.97 -3.21 -0.06
N LYS A 15 14.15 -3.86 -0.04
CA LYS A 15 15.43 -3.30 0.39
C LYS A 15 16.29 -2.79 -0.76
N CYS A 16 15.72 -2.59 -1.94
CA CYS A 16 16.47 -2.14 -3.11
C CYS A 16 17.17 -0.76 -2.93
N LEU A 17 16.74 0.04 -1.96
CA LEU A 17 17.33 1.35 -1.62
C LEU A 17 18.09 1.34 -0.28
N GLU A 18 18.42 0.16 0.25
CA GLU A 18 19.10 0.02 1.55
C GLU A 18 20.47 0.71 1.56
N ILE A 19 21.15 0.79 0.40
CA ILE A 19 22.41 1.53 0.24
C ILE A 19 22.28 3.03 0.54
N PHE A 20 21.07 3.58 0.45
CA PHE A 20 20.76 4.97 0.78
C PHE A 20 20.15 5.11 2.18
N GLY A 21 20.09 4.01 2.96
CA GLY A 21 19.35 3.97 4.22
C GLY A 21 17.85 4.13 4.03
N LEU A 22 17.29 3.62 2.93
CA LEU A 22 15.87 3.72 2.62
C LEU A 22 15.22 2.35 2.43
N THR A 23 14.03 2.19 2.98
CA THR A 23 13.15 1.04 2.79
C THR A 23 11.93 1.45 1.97
N LEU A 24 11.58 0.62 1.00
CA LEU A 24 10.45 0.84 0.11
C LEU A 24 9.29 -0.09 0.48
N TYR A 25 8.08 0.47 0.59
CA TYR A 25 6.85 -0.26 0.86
C TYR A 25 5.88 -0.08 -0.30
N ALA A 26 5.37 -1.19 -0.82
CA ALA A 26 4.37 -1.20 -1.89
C ALA A 26 3.08 -1.83 -1.39
N ILE A 27 1.95 -1.14 -1.56
CA ILE A 27 0.62 -1.69 -1.34
C ILE A 27 0.08 -2.11 -2.69
N THR A 28 -0.25 -3.39 -2.85
CA THR A 28 -0.71 -3.95 -4.11
C THR A 28 -2.07 -4.62 -3.96
N VAL A 29 -2.86 -4.62 -5.05
CA VAL A 29 -3.99 -5.54 -5.16
C VAL A 29 -3.43 -6.91 -5.49
N THR A 30 -3.73 -7.91 -4.66
CA THR A 30 -3.20 -9.27 -4.81
C THR A 30 -3.64 -9.93 -6.11
N TRP A 31 -4.87 -9.66 -6.55
CA TRP A 31 -5.44 -10.24 -7.77
C TRP A 31 -4.87 -9.65 -9.06
N SER A 32 -4.97 -8.33 -9.24
CA SER A 32 -4.54 -7.65 -10.46
C SER A 32 -3.04 -7.34 -10.50
N ARG A 33 -2.32 -7.55 -9.38
CA ARG A 33 -0.93 -7.13 -9.16
C ARG A 33 -0.67 -5.64 -9.39
N CYS A 34 -1.72 -4.81 -9.38
CA CYS A 34 -1.56 -3.37 -9.52
C CYS A 34 -1.01 -2.77 -8.22
N ILE A 35 -0.03 -1.88 -8.33
CA ILE A 35 0.48 -1.10 -7.20
C ILE A 35 -0.48 0.07 -6.94
N LEU A 36 -0.99 0.16 -5.71
CA LEU A 36 -1.93 1.19 -5.27
C LEU A 36 -1.23 2.37 -4.59
N GLY A 37 -0.08 2.11 -3.97
CA GLY A 37 0.74 3.09 -3.29
C GLY A 37 2.17 2.59 -3.14
N LEU A 38 3.11 3.51 -3.29
CA LEU A 38 4.53 3.30 -3.08
C LEU A 38 4.97 4.31 -2.01
N PHE A 39 5.66 3.84 -0.98
CA PHE A 39 6.10 4.65 0.15
C PHE A 39 7.58 4.38 0.40
N VAL A 40 8.32 5.44 0.69
CA VAL A 40 9.75 5.37 1.00
C VAL A 40 9.93 5.87 2.42
N HIS A 41 10.65 5.10 3.23
CA HIS A 41 10.95 5.44 4.61
C HIS A 41 12.43 5.24 4.90
N LEU A 42 12.94 6.00 5.87
CA LEU A 42 14.34 5.94 6.31
C LEU A 42 14.70 4.64 7.05
N SER A 43 13.71 3.84 7.42
CA SER A 43 13.92 2.60 8.16
C SER A 43 12.75 1.65 7.97
N ASP A 44 12.95 0.43 8.47
CA ASP A 44 11.86 -0.54 8.55
C ASP A 44 10.77 -0.04 9.49
N LEU A 45 9.55 -0.09 8.99
CA LEU A 45 8.36 0.33 9.69
C LEU A 45 7.82 -0.78 10.59
N ASN A 46 7.35 -0.41 11.77
CA ASN A 46 6.59 -1.33 12.60
C ASN A 46 5.17 -1.55 12.07
N SER A 47 4.48 -2.56 12.61
CA SER A 47 3.11 -2.93 12.18
C SER A 47 2.11 -1.78 12.25
N ARG A 48 2.23 -0.87 13.22
CA ARG A 48 1.36 0.31 13.34
C ARG A 48 1.57 1.29 12.18
N GLN A 49 2.82 1.56 11.84
CA GLN A 49 3.17 2.45 10.73
C GLN A 49 2.74 1.85 9.39
N ILE A 50 2.88 0.54 9.20
CA ILE A 50 2.34 -0.16 8.02
C ILE A 50 0.82 0.00 7.94
N GLY A 51 0.11 -0.11 9.06
CA GLY A 51 -1.33 0.17 9.15
C GLY A 51 -1.69 1.61 8.75
N LEU A 52 -0.84 2.59 9.09
CA LEU A 52 -1.04 3.98 8.66
C LEU A 52 -0.88 4.14 7.13
N LEU A 53 0.10 3.47 6.50
CA LEU A 53 0.26 3.48 5.05
C LEU A 53 -0.99 2.93 4.33
N TYR A 54 -1.59 1.88 4.90
CA TYR A 54 -2.85 1.32 4.42
C TYR A 54 -3.99 2.34 4.48
N LEU A 55 -4.19 2.99 5.64
CA LEU A 55 -5.23 4.01 5.80
C LEU A 55 -5.01 5.22 4.90
N GLN A 56 -3.76 5.65 4.71
CA GLN A 56 -3.42 6.73 3.78
C GLN A 56 -3.77 6.36 2.34
N THR A 57 -3.50 5.12 1.93
CA THR A 57 -3.85 4.61 0.60
C THR A 57 -5.36 4.58 0.39
N ILE A 58 -6.11 4.12 1.40
CA ILE A 58 -7.59 4.18 1.38
C ILE A 58 -8.06 5.62 1.22
N LYS A 59 -7.59 6.54 2.07
CA LYS A 59 -8.02 7.93 2.06
C LYS A 59 -7.80 8.56 0.67
N LYS A 60 -6.59 8.45 0.12
CA LYS A 60 -6.25 8.97 -1.22
C LYS A 60 -7.11 8.34 -2.32
N ARG A 61 -7.45 7.07 -2.21
CA ARG A 61 -8.32 6.39 -3.19
C ARG A 61 -9.80 6.75 -3.05
N LYS A 62 -10.30 6.91 -1.83
CA LYS A 62 -11.67 7.39 -1.59
C LYS A 62 -11.87 8.77 -2.21
N GLU A 63 -10.89 9.65 -2.07
CA GLU A 63 -10.90 11.00 -2.66
C GLU A 63 -10.90 10.96 -4.21
N LYS A 64 -10.23 9.97 -4.84
CA LYS A 64 -10.16 9.87 -6.31
C LYS A 64 -11.32 9.12 -6.97
N ILE A 65 -11.93 8.14 -6.29
CA ILE A 65 -12.85 7.16 -6.91
C ILE A 65 -14.25 7.15 -6.25
N GLY A 66 -14.47 7.98 -5.21
CA GLY A 66 -15.79 8.06 -4.54
C GLY A 66 -16.03 6.92 -3.55
N GLY A 67 -14.97 6.30 -3.02
CA GLY A 67 -15.07 5.19 -2.09
C GLY A 67 -14.49 3.89 -2.66
N ILE A 68 -13.76 3.14 -1.83
CA ILE A 68 -13.45 1.74 -2.12
C ILE A 68 -14.69 0.95 -1.71
N PRO A 69 -15.29 0.13 -2.58
CA PRO A 69 -16.34 -0.78 -2.15
C PRO A 69 -15.71 -1.77 -1.18
N ILE A 70 -16.16 -1.70 0.08
CA ILE A 70 -15.88 -2.69 1.12
C ILE A 70 -16.94 -3.78 0.97
#